data_AF-A0A291Q499-F1
#
_entry.id   AF-A0A291Q499-F1
#
_cell.length_a   1.000
_cell.length_b   1.000
_cell.length_c   1.000
_cell.angle_alpha   90.00
_cell.angle_beta   90.00
_cell.angle_gamma   90.00
#
_symmetry.space_group_name_H-M   'P 1'
#
loop_
_entity.id
_entity.type
_entity.pdbx_description
1 polymer ?
#
loop_
_entity_poly.entity_id
_entity_poly.type
_entity_poly.pdbx_seq_one_letter_code
_entity_poly.pdbx_strand_id
1 'polypeptide(L)'
;MNTEDIIRTFVEYYEERGHRRTTGSTLLPPPGDPVLFTTSGMHPLTPYLEGRPHPLGSRLVNVQRCLRTTDLEEVGDPTHLTVFEMLGTWSLGDYEGPQSLSWGYDLFTEGFGVDPGLLHATVFGGDDQVGLDSASLEVWQERGVPVELTVEDNWWDNGPTGPCGPDSEMFLWTGEGPPRSTPTRDDRWVEVWNHVMMRHRKLPDGSLVPLPQRNVDTGLGLERLASLLQGRTSVFECDVFAPWRRLVPPLWPLDEATLRLVCDHLRSAVVVIGDGVRPANTGRGYVLRRLVRRLLTALWRDDPSRTVGDLPDELFLHTRDHFRQDTGPDEVRRVLCEEERKFLGLLERGRQVLARPRFRGPLDEEDFHYLHDTHGLPRELVMNLRQQ
;
A
#
# COMPACT_ATOMS: atom_id res chain seq x y z
N MET A 1 0.70 -16.78 12.81
CA MET A 1 1.36 -15.68 13.57
C MET A 1 0.49 -14.43 13.45
N ASN A 2 0.30 -13.61 14.49
CA ASN A 2 -0.48 -12.37 14.38
C ASN A 2 0.40 -11.22 13.84
N THR A 3 -0.21 -10.09 13.45
CA THR A 3 0.51 -8.99 12.79
C THR A 3 1.58 -8.33 13.67
N GLU A 4 1.32 -8.18 14.98
CA GLU A 4 2.29 -7.58 15.90
C GLU A 4 3.49 -8.51 16.15
N ASP A 5 3.25 -9.83 16.20
CA ASP A 5 4.31 -10.83 16.31
C ASP A 5 5.20 -10.81 15.06
N ILE A 6 4.62 -10.61 13.86
CA ILE A 6 5.38 -10.46 12.61
C ILE A 6 6.27 -9.22 12.68
N ILE A 7 5.70 -8.06 13.04
CA ILE A 7 6.46 -6.81 13.18
C ILE A 7 7.61 -6.97 14.17
N ARG A 8 7.33 -7.53 15.36
CA ARG A 8 8.33 -7.73 16.40
C ARG A 8 9.46 -8.64 15.90
N THR A 9 9.10 -9.80 15.34
CA THR A 9 10.07 -10.77 14.81
C THR A 9 10.95 -10.15 13.73
N PHE A 10 10.35 -9.39 12.80
CA PHE A 10 11.09 -8.70 11.74
C PHE A 10 12.08 -7.67 12.31
N VAL A 11 11.60 -6.79 13.19
CA VAL A 11 12.43 -5.70 13.73
C VAL A 11 13.57 -6.26 14.59
N GLU A 12 13.27 -7.17 15.52
CA GLU A 12 14.26 -7.78 16.41
C GLU A 12 15.34 -8.54 15.60
N TYR A 13 14.92 -9.31 14.58
CA TYR A 13 15.83 -10.06 13.71
C TYR A 13 16.88 -9.15 13.04
N TYR A 14 16.48 -7.97 12.59
CA TYR A 14 17.40 -7.01 11.95
C TYR A 14 18.18 -6.17 12.97
N GLU A 15 17.61 -5.85 14.13
CA GLU A 15 18.36 -5.20 15.21
C GLU A 15 19.52 -6.07 15.71
N GLU A 16 19.32 -7.38 15.82
CA GLU A 16 20.39 -8.35 16.13
C GLU A 16 21.50 -8.37 15.07
N ARG A 17 21.19 -7.95 13.83
CA ARG A 17 22.14 -7.81 12.71
C ARG A 17 22.73 -6.40 12.59
N GLY A 18 22.48 -5.55 13.57
CA GLY A 18 23.05 -4.22 13.69
C GLY A 18 22.25 -3.12 12.99
N HIS A 19 21.03 -3.40 12.50
CA HIS A 19 20.16 -2.37 11.97
C HIS A 19 19.63 -1.50 13.10
N ARG A 20 19.47 -0.21 12.81
CA ARG A 20 18.93 0.77 13.76
C ARG A 20 17.52 1.12 13.36
N ARG A 21 16.58 0.98 14.31
CA ARG A 21 15.18 1.34 14.07
C ARG A 21 15.05 2.83 13.76
N THR A 22 14.51 3.16 12.59
CA THR A 22 14.22 4.54 12.18
C THR A 22 12.72 4.84 12.22
N THR A 23 12.36 6.12 12.24
CA THR A 23 10.96 6.57 12.30
C THR A 23 10.29 6.42 10.94
N GLY A 24 9.39 5.44 10.80
CA GLY A 24 8.55 5.20 9.60
C GLY A 24 7.08 5.60 9.79
N SER A 25 6.80 6.60 10.64
CA SER A 25 5.47 6.79 11.21
C SER A 25 4.66 7.92 10.58
N THR A 26 4.91 8.31 9.34
CA THR A 26 3.99 9.24 8.64
C THR A 26 3.83 8.93 7.16
N LEU A 27 2.60 9.08 6.68
CA LEU A 27 2.20 9.12 5.28
C LEU A 27 2.62 10.42 4.58
N LEU A 28 3.04 11.44 5.33
CA LEU A 28 3.30 12.76 4.81
C LEU A 28 4.78 12.94 4.47
N PRO A 29 5.15 12.95 3.18
CA PRO A 29 6.51 13.27 2.81
C PRO A 29 6.83 14.74 3.13
N PRO A 30 8.12 15.06 3.31
CA PRO A 30 8.57 16.40 3.68
C PRO A 30 8.17 17.45 2.62
N PRO A 31 8.08 18.74 3.00
CA PRO A 31 7.77 19.81 2.06
C PRO A 31 8.73 19.81 0.85
N GLY A 32 8.18 19.85 -0.36
CA GLY A 32 8.94 19.88 -1.61
C GLY A 32 9.21 18.51 -2.24
N ASP A 33 8.81 17.42 -1.58
CA ASP A 33 8.84 16.09 -2.17
C ASP A 33 7.85 15.98 -3.36
N PRO A 34 8.25 15.34 -4.49
CA PRO A 34 7.36 15.17 -5.64
C PRO A 34 6.17 14.25 -5.38
N VAL A 35 6.23 13.36 -4.38
CA VAL A 35 5.14 12.41 -4.09
C VAL A 35 4.10 13.00 -3.14
N LEU A 36 2.82 12.67 -3.40
CA LEU A 36 1.73 13.20 -2.60
C LEU A 36 1.64 12.54 -1.22
N PHE A 37 1.88 11.23 -1.17
CA PHE A 37 1.96 10.43 0.04
C PHE A 37 3.18 9.52 -0.05
N THR A 38 3.70 9.08 1.09
CA THR A 38 4.73 8.05 1.15
C THR A 38 4.14 6.73 0.62
N THR A 39 4.66 6.19 -0.48
CA THR A 39 4.18 4.93 -1.10
C THR A 39 5.13 3.75 -0.86
N SER A 40 6.34 4.03 -0.38
CA SER A 40 7.40 3.06 -0.05
C SER A 40 8.22 3.54 1.14
N GLY A 41 8.81 2.60 1.89
CA GLY A 41 9.77 2.86 2.96
C GLY A 41 11.01 3.63 2.53
N MET A 42 11.33 3.59 1.23
CA MET A 42 12.54 4.19 0.69
C MET A 42 12.44 5.70 0.43
N HIS A 43 11.23 6.25 0.24
CA HIS A 43 11.08 7.67 -0.12
C HIS A 43 11.73 8.63 0.90
N PRO A 44 11.52 8.47 2.22
CA PRO A 44 12.19 9.31 3.22
C PRO A 44 13.72 9.11 3.23
N LEU A 45 14.20 8.04 2.60
CA LEU A 45 15.60 7.64 2.58
C LEU A 45 16.34 8.00 1.30
N THR A 46 15.66 8.55 0.29
CA THR A 46 16.27 8.92 -1.01
C THR A 46 17.58 9.70 -0.87
N PRO A 47 17.69 10.77 -0.04
CA PRO A 47 18.94 11.51 0.07
C PRO A 47 20.12 10.66 0.58
N TYR A 48 19.83 9.66 1.42
CA TYR A 48 20.86 8.80 1.99
C TYR A 48 21.25 7.69 1.04
N LEU A 49 20.31 7.14 0.27
CA LEU A 49 20.61 6.22 -0.84
C LEU A 49 21.51 6.88 -1.89
N GLU A 50 21.36 8.20 -2.10
CA GLU A 50 22.20 9.01 -2.98
C GLU A 50 23.60 9.35 -2.41
N GLY A 51 23.93 8.88 -1.20
CA GLY A 51 25.27 9.02 -0.61
C GLY A 51 25.37 9.99 0.57
N ARG A 52 24.27 10.62 1.00
CA ARG A 52 24.28 11.38 2.25
C ARG A 52 24.40 10.42 3.45
N PRO A 53 25.25 10.68 4.44
CA PRO A 53 25.28 9.88 5.67
C PRO A 53 23.96 10.01 6.46
N HIS A 54 23.41 8.89 6.92
CA HIS A 54 22.24 8.88 7.79
C HIS A 54 22.67 8.97 9.26
N PRO A 55 21.98 9.77 10.11
CA PRO A 55 22.39 10.00 11.51
C PRO A 55 22.38 8.74 12.39
N LEU A 56 21.60 7.72 12.03
CA LEU A 56 21.54 6.44 12.74
C LEU A 56 22.57 5.41 12.25
N GLY A 57 23.38 5.73 11.24
CA GLY A 57 24.37 4.81 10.66
C GLY A 57 23.95 4.24 9.31
N SER A 58 24.60 3.15 8.90
CA SER A 58 24.51 2.57 7.55
C SER A 58 23.48 1.45 7.41
N ARG A 59 22.90 0.95 8.51
CA ARG A 59 21.92 -0.14 8.52
C ARG A 59 20.65 0.31 9.22
N LEU A 60 19.51 0.27 8.55
CA LEU A 60 18.25 0.80 9.08
C LEU A 60 17.12 -0.20 8.92
N VAL A 61 16.21 -0.24 9.90
CA VAL A 61 14.98 -1.05 9.85
C VAL A 61 13.78 -0.19 10.25
N ASN A 62 12.64 -0.35 9.61
CA ASN A 62 11.40 0.30 10.05
C ASN A 62 10.14 -0.49 9.71
N VAL A 63 9.02 0.04 10.18
CA VAL A 63 7.68 -0.25 9.68
C VAL A 63 7.14 1.06 9.12
N GLN A 64 7.05 1.16 7.80
CA GLN A 64 6.61 2.35 7.10
C GLN A 64 5.11 2.28 6.81
N ARG A 65 4.38 3.34 7.15
CA ARG A 65 3.02 3.53 6.62
C ARG A 65 3.09 3.95 5.16
N CYS A 66 2.39 3.22 4.30
CA CYS A 66 2.31 3.50 2.88
C CYS A 66 0.88 3.84 2.49
N LEU A 67 0.72 4.76 1.53
CA LEU A 67 -0.56 4.99 0.84
C LEU A 67 -0.33 5.00 -0.66
N ARG A 68 -0.99 4.10 -1.39
CA ARG A 68 -0.92 4.02 -2.85
C ARG A 68 -2.24 4.47 -3.47
N THR A 69 -2.19 5.58 -4.21
CA THR A 69 -3.37 6.10 -4.92
C THR A 69 -3.64 5.39 -6.25
N THR A 70 -2.64 4.67 -6.77
CA THR A 70 -2.73 3.85 -7.98
C THR A 70 -3.69 2.69 -7.80
N ASP A 71 -3.70 2.12 -6.60
CA ASP A 71 -4.42 0.87 -6.28
C ASP A 71 -5.90 1.15 -5.93
N LEU A 72 -6.32 2.43 -5.89
CA LEU A 72 -7.65 2.87 -5.47
C LEU A 72 -8.79 2.24 -6.28
N GLU A 73 -8.56 1.89 -7.54
CA GLU A 73 -9.58 1.26 -8.38
C GLU A 73 -9.67 -0.25 -8.19
N GLU A 74 -8.59 -0.88 -7.71
CA GLU A 74 -8.48 -2.32 -7.47
C GLU A 74 -9.01 -2.71 -6.08
N VAL A 75 -9.03 -1.75 -5.15
CA VAL A 75 -9.60 -1.93 -3.80
C VAL A 75 -11.02 -2.50 -3.87
N GLY A 76 -11.19 -3.63 -3.21
CA GLY A 76 -12.39 -4.49 -3.28
C GLY A 76 -12.05 -5.91 -3.70
N ASP A 77 -10.90 -6.10 -4.36
CA ASP A 77 -10.30 -7.41 -4.59
C ASP A 77 -9.71 -8.03 -3.29
N PRO A 78 -9.14 -9.24 -3.34
CA PRO A 78 -8.59 -9.90 -2.16
C PRO A 78 -7.23 -9.37 -1.68
N THR A 79 -6.51 -8.53 -2.45
CA THR A 79 -5.05 -8.32 -2.32
C THR A 79 -4.61 -6.86 -2.19
N HIS A 80 -5.41 -5.90 -2.66
CA HIS A 80 -5.05 -4.48 -2.71
C HIS A 80 -5.65 -3.66 -1.56
N LEU A 81 -4.82 -2.77 -1.04
CA LEU A 81 -5.14 -1.87 0.08
C LEU A 81 -4.71 -0.46 -0.29
N THR A 82 -5.51 0.55 0.08
CA THR A 82 -5.14 1.95 -0.11
C THR A 82 -4.01 2.35 0.83
N VAL A 83 -4.16 2.03 2.11
CA VAL A 83 -3.14 2.21 3.15
C VAL A 83 -2.69 0.85 3.63
N PHE A 84 -1.39 0.66 3.85
CA PHE A 84 -0.82 -0.58 4.38
C PHE A 84 0.51 -0.29 5.10
N GLU A 85 1.06 -1.28 5.79
CA GLU A 85 2.40 -1.17 6.38
C GLU A 85 3.42 -1.98 5.57
N MET A 86 4.56 -1.36 5.31
CA MET A 86 5.72 -1.98 4.67
C MET A 86 6.83 -2.15 5.70
N LEU A 87 7.22 -3.39 5.93
CA LEU A 87 8.40 -3.76 6.71
C LEU A 87 9.63 -3.55 5.83
N GLY A 88 10.50 -2.62 6.20
CA GLY A 88 11.62 -2.23 5.34
C GLY A 88 12.97 -2.31 6.04
N THR A 89 13.99 -2.72 5.27
CA THR A 89 15.39 -2.67 5.70
C THR A 89 16.26 -1.99 4.66
N TRP A 90 17.28 -1.29 5.13
CA TRP A 90 18.20 -0.58 4.27
C TRP A 90 19.65 -0.85 4.63
N SER A 91 20.44 -1.12 3.60
CA SER A 91 21.90 -1.02 3.61
C SER A 91 22.30 0.24 2.86
N LEU A 92 22.95 1.16 3.53
CA LEU A 92 23.49 2.39 2.97
C LEU A 92 24.99 2.24 2.78
N GLY A 93 25.40 1.54 1.71
CA GLY A 93 26.81 1.29 1.40
C GLY A 93 27.51 0.27 2.31
N ASP A 94 26.77 -0.62 2.98
CA ASP A 94 27.32 -1.54 3.99
C ASP A 94 27.42 -3.00 3.50
N TYR A 95 26.28 -3.65 3.32
CA TYR A 95 26.14 -4.97 2.70
C TYR A 95 25.38 -4.89 1.38
N GLU A 96 25.54 -5.89 0.51
CA GLU A 96 24.88 -5.97 -0.80
C GLU A 96 23.77 -7.04 -0.85
N GLY A 97 23.12 -7.16 -2.01
CA GLY A 97 22.01 -8.09 -2.29
C GLY A 97 22.17 -9.50 -1.72
N PRO A 98 23.29 -10.21 -1.96
CA PRO A 98 23.44 -11.59 -1.48
C PRO A 98 23.25 -11.78 0.02
N GLN A 99 23.79 -10.85 0.82
CA GLN A 99 23.62 -10.87 2.27
C GLN A 99 22.17 -10.59 2.67
N SER A 100 21.53 -9.65 1.97
CA SER A 100 20.13 -9.29 2.18
C SER A 100 19.20 -10.47 1.92
N LEU A 101 19.38 -11.15 0.79
CA LEU A 101 18.58 -12.31 0.38
C LEU A 101 18.80 -13.50 1.31
N SER A 102 20.05 -13.75 1.72
CA SER A 102 20.35 -14.78 2.72
C SER A 102 19.61 -14.51 4.03
N TRP A 103 19.62 -13.26 4.53
CA TRP A 103 18.88 -12.91 5.73
C TRP A 103 17.35 -12.97 5.54
N GLY A 104 16.84 -12.54 4.38
CA GLY A 104 15.42 -12.66 4.07
C GLY A 104 14.93 -14.11 4.07
N TYR A 105 15.71 -15.01 3.47
CA TYR A 105 15.44 -16.45 3.48
C TYR A 105 15.45 -17.05 4.89
N ASP A 106 16.49 -16.76 5.68
CA ASP A 106 16.60 -17.29 7.04
C ASP A 106 15.45 -16.75 7.92
N LEU A 107 15.06 -15.47 7.77
CA LEU A 107 13.91 -14.91 8.48
C LEU A 107 12.60 -15.61 8.09
N PHE A 108 12.37 -15.88 6.81
CA PHE A 108 11.14 -16.56 6.36
C PHE A 108 11.04 -17.98 6.89
N THR A 109 12.13 -18.74 6.74
CA THR A 109 12.12 -20.17 7.05
C THR A 109 12.24 -20.44 8.54
N GLU A 110 13.13 -19.74 9.25
CA GLU A 110 13.39 -19.96 10.68
C GLU A 110 12.57 -19.02 11.57
N GLY A 111 12.44 -17.75 11.20
CA GLY A 111 11.72 -16.76 12.00
C GLY A 111 10.21 -16.84 11.87
N PHE A 112 9.69 -16.87 10.64
CA PHE A 112 8.25 -16.97 10.37
C PHE A 112 7.76 -18.43 10.25
N GLY A 113 8.66 -19.40 10.12
CA GLY A 113 8.32 -20.81 10.02
C GLY A 113 7.68 -21.19 8.67
N VAL A 114 8.00 -20.45 7.61
CA VAL A 114 7.53 -20.75 6.26
C VAL A 114 8.23 -22.02 5.75
N ASP A 115 7.44 -22.95 5.22
CA ASP A 115 7.97 -24.13 4.53
C ASP A 115 8.74 -23.68 3.27
N PRO A 116 10.05 -24.01 3.14
CA PRO A 116 10.83 -23.67 1.95
C PRO A 116 10.22 -24.17 0.63
N GLY A 117 9.42 -25.24 0.65
CA GLY A 117 8.71 -25.75 -0.52
C GLY A 117 7.58 -24.84 -1.04
N LEU A 118 7.22 -23.80 -0.28
CA LEU A 118 6.25 -22.78 -0.64
C LEU A 118 6.90 -21.47 -1.13
N LEU A 119 8.23 -21.43 -1.22
CA LEU A 119 8.97 -20.27 -1.72
C LEU A 119 9.25 -20.38 -3.21
N HIS A 120 9.19 -19.25 -3.88
CA HIS A 120 9.75 -19.03 -5.21
C HIS A 120 10.40 -17.65 -5.22
N ALA A 121 11.45 -17.48 -6.00
CA ALA A 121 12.08 -16.18 -6.20
C ALA A 121 12.01 -15.75 -7.67
N THR A 122 12.03 -14.44 -7.89
CA THR A 122 12.34 -13.87 -9.20
C THR A 122 13.64 -13.09 -9.11
N VAL A 123 14.40 -13.04 -10.21
CA VAL A 123 15.70 -12.35 -10.28
C VAL A 123 15.79 -11.63 -11.62
N PHE A 124 16.36 -10.42 -11.60
CA PHE A 124 16.63 -9.66 -12.83
C PHE A 124 17.49 -10.41 -13.83
N GLY A 125 16.90 -10.73 -14.99
CA GLY A 125 17.48 -11.51 -16.08
C GLY A 125 18.51 -10.78 -16.94
N GLY A 126 18.62 -9.46 -16.80
CA GLY A 126 19.50 -8.62 -17.61
C GLY A 126 18.82 -8.03 -18.84
N ASP A 127 19.30 -6.87 -19.26
CA ASP A 127 18.91 -6.16 -20.48
C ASP A 127 20.15 -5.62 -21.22
N ASP A 128 19.95 -4.64 -22.10
CA ASP A 128 20.99 -3.98 -22.89
C ASP A 128 21.85 -2.99 -22.08
N GLN A 129 21.43 -2.55 -20.90
CA GLN A 129 22.14 -1.61 -20.04
C GLN A 129 22.81 -2.30 -18.84
N VAL A 130 22.17 -3.32 -18.26
CA VAL A 130 22.58 -4.00 -17.03
C VAL A 130 22.52 -5.52 -17.23
N GLY A 131 23.59 -6.23 -16.89
CA GLY A 131 23.62 -7.69 -16.99
C GLY A 131 22.75 -8.40 -15.95
N LEU A 132 22.54 -9.70 -16.17
CA LEU A 132 21.91 -10.64 -15.22
C LEU A 132 22.47 -10.44 -13.80
N ASP A 133 21.59 -10.41 -12.79
CA ASP A 133 22.00 -10.38 -11.40
C ASP A 133 22.41 -11.78 -10.89
N SER A 134 23.57 -12.24 -11.36
CA SER A 134 24.08 -13.58 -11.06
C SER A 134 24.29 -13.83 -9.57
N ALA A 135 24.62 -12.79 -8.80
CA ALA A 135 24.88 -12.91 -7.37
C ALA A 135 23.60 -13.30 -6.59
N SER A 136 22.45 -12.76 -6.98
CA SER A 136 21.15 -13.12 -6.38
C SER A 136 20.71 -14.51 -6.82
N LEU A 137 20.91 -14.85 -8.10
CA LEU A 137 20.64 -16.18 -8.63
C LEU A 137 21.43 -17.27 -7.89
N GLU A 138 22.72 -17.05 -7.65
CA GLU A 138 23.59 -17.97 -6.91
C GLU A 138 23.10 -18.22 -5.49
N VAL A 139 22.69 -17.16 -4.75
CA VAL A 139 22.13 -17.32 -3.40
C VAL A 139 20.90 -18.22 -3.40
N TRP A 140 19.96 -17.99 -4.32
CA TRP A 140 18.75 -18.80 -4.38
C TRP A 140 19.03 -20.26 -4.77
N GLN A 141 19.98 -20.49 -5.67
CA GLN A 141 20.43 -21.84 -6.05
C GLN A 141 21.05 -22.58 -4.86
N GLU A 142 21.90 -21.91 -4.06
CA GLU A 142 22.49 -22.49 -2.86
C GLU A 142 21.44 -22.83 -1.80
N ARG A 143 20.37 -22.02 -1.69
CA ARG A 143 19.22 -22.25 -0.80
C ARG A 143 18.20 -23.25 -1.34
N GLY A 144 18.36 -23.71 -2.59
CA GLY A 144 17.44 -24.63 -3.25
C GLY A 144 16.06 -24.03 -3.55
N VAL A 145 15.96 -22.70 -3.63
CA VAL A 145 14.72 -21.99 -3.97
C VAL A 145 14.57 -21.93 -5.49
N PRO A 146 13.42 -22.31 -6.07
CA PRO A 146 13.17 -22.13 -7.50
C PRO A 146 13.23 -20.66 -7.91
N VAL A 147 13.83 -20.38 -9.07
CA VAL A 147 14.01 -19.01 -9.59
C VAL A 147 13.40 -18.88 -10.98
N GLU A 148 12.69 -17.78 -11.21
CA GLU A 148 12.26 -17.30 -12.52
C GLU A 148 13.04 -16.02 -12.86
N LEU A 149 13.60 -15.96 -14.07
CA LEU A 149 14.29 -14.76 -14.53
C LEU A 149 13.29 -13.85 -15.25
N THR A 150 13.13 -12.62 -14.79
CA THR A 150 12.31 -11.59 -15.45
C THR A 150 13.13 -10.32 -15.69
N VAL A 151 12.65 -9.40 -16.53
CA VAL A 151 13.35 -8.14 -16.82
C VAL A 151 12.51 -6.97 -16.32
N GLU A 152 11.31 -6.81 -16.87
CA GLU A 152 10.42 -5.69 -16.53
C GLU A 152 9.94 -5.75 -15.08
N ASP A 153 9.61 -6.96 -14.58
CA ASP A 153 9.13 -7.14 -13.20
C ASP A 153 10.26 -7.08 -12.17
N ASN A 154 11.53 -7.27 -12.58
CA ASN A 154 12.68 -7.25 -11.67
C ASN A 154 13.58 -6.01 -11.81
N TRP A 155 12.95 -4.87 -12.07
CA TRP A 155 13.61 -3.57 -12.09
C TRP A 155 12.81 -2.55 -11.29
N TRP A 156 13.46 -1.93 -10.31
CA TRP A 156 12.79 -0.96 -9.44
C TRP A 156 13.36 0.45 -9.63
N ASP A 157 12.46 1.40 -9.85
CA ASP A 157 12.74 2.82 -10.01
C ASP A 157 12.11 3.65 -8.88
N ASN A 158 12.85 4.60 -8.30
CA ASN A 158 12.29 5.58 -7.35
C ASN A 158 11.32 6.59 -8.00
N GLY A 159 11.21 6.57 -9.32
CA GLY A 159 10.40 7.47 -10.11
C GLY A 159 10.97 7.66 -11.51
N PRO A 160 10.53 8.68 -12.26
CA PRO A 160 11.01 8.92 -13.62
C PRO A 160 12.53 9.14 -13.71
N THR A 161 13.13 9.64 -12.62
CA THR A 161 14.58 9.81 -12.44
C THR A 161 14.94 9.57 -10.99
N GLY A 162 16.19 9.20 -10.70
CA GLY A 162 16.67 9.00 -9.34
C GLY A 162 17.30 7.62 -9.12
N PRO A 163 17.52 7.21 -7.86
CA PRO A 163 18.04 5.89 -7.54
C PRO A 163 17.16 4.76 -8.10
N CYS A 164 17.81 3.75 -8.66
CA CYS A 164 17.17 2.58 -9.23
C CYS A 164 18.14 1.38 -9.25
N GLY A 165 17.62 0.20 -9.57
CA GLY A 165 18.46 -0.97 -9.79
C GLY A 165 17.68 -2.25 -10.04
N PRO A 166 18.41 -3.35 -10.34
CA PRO A 166 17.82 -4.67 -10.39
C PRO A 166 17.33 -5.05 -8.99
N ASP A 167 16.34 -5.92 -8.93
CA ASP A 167 15.88 -6.49 -7.69
C ASP A 167 15.74 -8.02 -7.75
N SER A 168 15.37 -8.59 -6.62
CA SER A 168 14.92 -9.97 -6.52
C SER A 168 13.76 -10.03 -5.55
N GLU A 169 12.68 -10.67 -5.96
CA GLU A 169 11.45 -10.75 -5.18
C GLU A 169 11.20 -12.17 -4.68
N MET A 170 10.59 -12.25 -3.50
CA MET A 170 10.18 -13.50 -2.86
C MET A 170 8.66 -13.64 -2.97
N PHE A 171 8.24 -14.83 -3.38
CA PHE A 171 6.84 -15.22 -3.54
C PHE A 171 6.48 -16.37 -2.62
N LEU A 172 5.24 -16.35 -2.13
CA LEU A 172 4.64 -17.45 -1.39
C LEU A 172 3.49 -18.09 -2.16
N TRP A 173 3.49 -19.41 -2.17
CA TRP A 173 2.41 -20.20 -2.75
C TRP A 173 1.17 -20.19 -1.86
N THR A 174 0.02 -19.86 -2.45
CA THR A 174 -1.28 -19.81 -1.77
C THR A 174 -2.28 -20.85 -2.26
N GLY A 175 -1.91 -21.62 -3.29
CA GLY A 175 -2.78 -22.63 -3.88
C GLY A 175 -2.86 -23.93 -3.10
N GLU A 176 -3.84 -24.75 -3.43
CA GLU A 176 -3.93 -26.11 -2.88
C GLU A 176 -2.86 -27.04 -3.46
N GLY A 177 -2.19 -27.79 -2.58
CA GLY A 177 -1.15 -28.74 -2.94
C GLY A 177 0.18 -28.07 -3.34
N PRO A 178 1.18 -28.86 -3.78
CA PRO A 178 2.48 -28.32 -4.15
C PRO A 178 2.41 -27.48 -5.44
N PRO A 179 3.18 -26.39 -5.54
CA PRO A 179 3.20 -25.55 -6.74
C PRO A 179 3.71 -26.31 -7.97
N ARG A 180 3.16 -25.96 -9.14
CA ARG A 180 3.52 -26.55 -10.45
C ARG A 180 3.75 -25.52 -11.55
N SER A 181 3.76 -24.24 -11.18
CA SER A 181 3.89 -23.08 -12.08
C SER A 181 4.85 -22.06 -11.47
N THR A 182 5.18 -21.01 -12.20
CA THR A 182 6.03 -19.89 -11.77
C THR A 182 5.21 -18.64 -11.46
N PRO A 183 5.76 -17.67 -10.72
CA PRO A 183 5.09 -16.42 -10.38
C PRO A 183 4.42 -15.70 -11.55
N THR A 184 5.09 -15.55 -12.69
CA THR A 184 4.53 -14.81 -13.85
C THR A 184 3.37 -15.53 -14.56
N ARG A 185 3.06 -16.77 -14.17
CA ARG A 185 2.09 -17.64 -14.84
C ARG A 185 0.93 -18.06 -13.95
N ASP A 186 0.94 -17.73 -12.67
CA ASP A 186 -0.05 -18.20 -11.70
C ASP A 186 -0.19 -17.22 -10.54
N ASP A 187 -1.30 -16.49 -10.51
CA ASP A 187 -1.62 -15.47 -9.51
C ASP A 187 -1.73 -16.01 -8.06
N ARG A 188 -1.67 -17.34 -7.89
CA ARG A 188 -1.58 -17.95 -6.55
C ARG A 188 -0.19 -17.82 -5.94
N TRP A 189 0.81 -17.41 -6.71
CA TRP A 189 2.07 -16.90 -6.19
C TRP A 189 1.90 -15.45 -5.79
N VAL A 190 1.95 -15.17 -4.50
CA VAL A 190 1.81 -13.81 -3.98
C VAL A 190 3.19 -13.26 -3.67
N GLU A 191 3.53 -12.15 -4.31
CA GLU A 191 4.72 -11.34 -3.99
C GLU A 191 4.59 -10.80 -2.56
N VAL A 192 5.57 -11.12 -1.73
CA VAL A 192 5.58 -10.69 -0.33
C VAL A 192 6.74 -9.76 0.00
N TRP A 193 7.91 -9.96 -0.61
CA TRP A 193 9.11 -9.20 -0.28
C TRP A 193 9.95 -8.89 -1.52
N ASN A 194 10.18 -7.62 -1.77
CA ASN A 194 11.12 -7.16 -2.79
C ASN A 194 12.46 -6.72 -2.13
N HIS A 195 13.59 -7.20 -2.66
CA HIS A 195 14.94 -6.78 -2.31
C HIS A 195 15.59 -6.05 -3.50
N VAL A 196 15.64 -4.72 -3.45
CA VAL A 196 16.19 -3.87 -4.51
C VAL A 196 17.67 -3.61 -4.29
N MET A 197 18.48 -3.94 -5.30
CA MET A 197 19.91 -3.66 -5.37
C MET A 197 20.14 -2.30 -6.03
N MET A 198 19.92 -1.25 -5.24
CA MET A 198 20.07 0.15 -5.61
C MET A 198 21.53 0.50 -5.96
N ARG A 199 21.84 0.45 -7.26
CA ARG A 199 23.19 0.59 -7.82
C ARG A 199 23.33 1.72 -8.83
N HIS A 200 22.22 2.21 -9.38
CA HIS A 200 22.21 3.17 -10.47
C HIS A 200 21.37 4.40 -10.13
N ARG A 201 21.62 5.49 -10.86
CA ARG A 201 20.75 6.64 -10.96
C ARG A 201 20.27 6.75 -12.40
N LYS A 202 18.95 6.75 -12.58
CA LYS A 202 18.30 7.03 -13.86
C LYS A 202 18.29 8.52 -14.15
N LEU A 203 18.81 8.90 -15.32
CA LEU A 203 18.82 10.28 -15.81
C LEU A 203 17.56 10.58 -16.66
N PRO A 204 17.25 11.86 -16.94
CA PRO A 204 16.06 12.23 -17.72
C PRO A 204 16.00 11.65 -19.14
N ASP A 205 17.14 11.29 -19.72
CA ASP A 205 17.24 10.64 -21.04
C ASP A 205 17.11 9.11 -20.97
N GLY A 206 16.88 8.55 -19.78
CA GLY A 206 16.77 7.12 -19.52
C GLY A 206 18.09 6.41 -19.28
N SER A 207 19.23 7.09 -19.47
CA SER A 207 20.54 6.49 -19.23
C SER A 207 20.82 6.27 -17.74
N LEU A 208 21.62 5.25 -17.45
CA LEU A 208 21.98 4.86 -16.09
C LEU A 208 23.41 5.27 -15.76
N VAL A 209 23.60 5.94 -14.61
CA VAL A 209 24.93 6.22 -14.06
C VAL A 209 25.10 5.53 -12.71
N PRO A 210 26.30 5.04 -12.34
CA PRO A 210 26.50 4.39 -11.04
C PRO A 210 26.24 5.34 -9.86
N LEU A 211 25.62 4.82 -8.80
CA LEU A 211 25.54 5.51 -7.51
C LEU A 211 26.92 5.53 -6.82
N PRO A 212 27.19 6.53 -5.96
CA PRO A 212 28.46 6.61 -5.22
C PRO A 212 28.67 5.47 -4.22
N GLN A 213 27.59 4.79 -3.84
CA GLN A 213 27.59 3.63 -2.95
C GLN A 213 26.56 2.62 -3.45
N ARG A 214 26.79 1.34 -3.15
CA ARG A 214 25.85 0.26 -3.46
C ARG A 214 24.95 0.05 -2.26
N ASN A 215 23.65 0.22 -2.46
CA ASN A 215 22.68 0.13 -1.39
C ASN A 215 21.81 -1.12 -1.56
N VAL A 216 21.12 -1.45 -0.48
CA VAL A 216 19.99 -2.38 -0.51
C VAL A 216 18.79 -1.66 0.08
N ASP A 217 17.65 -1.77 -0.59
CA ASP A 217 16.34 -1.31 -0.14
C ASP A 217 15.41 -2.51 -0.17
N THR A 218 14.73 -2.83 0.93
CA THR A 218 13.78 -3.94 0.96
C THR A 218 12.39 -3.47 1.39
N GLY A 219 11.36 -4.09 0.83
CA GLY A 219 9.97 -3.80 1.15
C GLY A 219 9.16 -5.09 1.25
N LEU A 220 8.69 -5.41 2.45
CA LEU A 220 7.85 -6.55 2.77
C LEU A 220 6.45 -6.07 3.14
N GLY A 221 5.42 -6.51 2.41
CA GLY A 221 4.03 -6.12 2.66
C GLY A 221 3.47 -6.82 3.90
N LEU A 222 3.21 -6.07 4.99
CA LEU A 222 2.81 -6.64 6.28
C LEU A 222 1.47 -7.38 6.20
N GLU A 223 0.42 -6.74 5.70
CA GLU A 223 -0.91 -7.37 5.63
C GLU A 223 -0.95 -8.55 4.66
N ARG A 224 -0.17 -8.50 3.58
CA ARG A 224 0.02 -9.64 2.67
C ARG A 224 0.61 -10.81 3.43
N LEU A 225 1.79 -10.65 4.04
CA LEU A 225 2.44 -11.71 4.81
C LEU A 225 1.56 -12.23 5.95
N ALA A 226 0.92 -11.32 6.69
CA ALA A 226 0.03 -11.69 7.80
C ALA A 226 -1.12 -12.57 7.34
N SER A 227 -1.78 -12.22 6.22
CA SER A 227 -2.87 -13.03 5.67
C SER A 227 -2.41 -14.45 5.34
N LEU A 228 -1.24 -14.60 4.71
CA LEU A 228 -0.66 -15.89 4.35
C LEU A 228 -0.25 -16.72 5.57
N LEU A 229 0.46 -16.12 6.54
CA LEU A 229 0.85 -16.81 7.78
C LEU A 229 -0.32 -17.15 8.71
N GLN A 230 -1.51 -16.63 8.41
CA GLN A 230 -2.77 -16.94 9.09
C GLN A 230 -3.65 -17.91 8.29
N GLY A 231 -3.18 -18.39 7.14
CA GLY A 231 -3.92 -19.30 6.26
C GLY A 231 -5.16 -18.65 5.63
N ARG A 232 -5.08 -17.36 5.34
CA ARG A 232 -6.15 -16.57 4.70
C ARG A 232 -5.87 -16.37 3.22
N THR A 233 -6.93 -16.20 2.44
CA THR A 233 -6.84 -15.96 0.99
C THR A 233 -7.04 -14.49 0.63
N SER A 234 -7.28 -13.64 1.63
CA SER A 234 -7.43 -12.21 1.44
C SER A 234 -6.72 -11.42 2.54
N VAL A 235 -6.11 -10.30 2.16
CA VAL A 235 -5.53 -9.32 3.09
C VAL A 235 -6.57 -8.78 4.07
N PHE A 236 -7.85 -8.74 3.66
CA PHE A 236 -8.96 -8.31 4.49
C PHE A 236 -9.33 -9.31 5.59
N GLU A 237 -8.82 -10.54 5.54
CA GLU A 237 -9.11 -11.58 6.53
C GLU A 237 -8.01 -11.70 7.60
N CYS A 238 -6.95 -10.89 7.51
CA CYS A 238 -5.94 -10.84 8.56
C CYS A 238 -6.50 -10.19 9.83
N ASP A 239 -5.81 -10.42 10.95
CA ASP A 239 -6.17 -9.92 12.27
C ASP A 239 -6.35 -8.39 12.35
N VAL A 240 -5.63 -7.61 11.53
CA VAL A 240 -5.79 -6.14 11.46
C VAL A 240 -7.20 -5.74 11.00
N PHE A 241 -7.84 -6.53 10.14
CA PHE A 241 -9.19 -6.26 9.66
C PHE A 241 -10.28 -6.96 10.48
N ALA A 242 -9.93 -7.82 11.43
CA ALA A 242 -10.91 -8.59 12.20
C ALA A 242 -11.95 -7.71 12.93
N PRO A 243 -11.59 -6.58 13.59
CA PRO A 243 -12.60 -5.69 14.18
C PRO A 243 -13.53 -5.05 13.15
N TRP A 244 -12.98 -4.62 12.01
CA TRP A 244 -13.76 -4.04 10.91
C TRP A 244 -14.76 -5.05 10.34
N ARG A 245 -14.32 -6.28 10.06
CA ARG A 245 -15.21 -7.36 9.56
C ARG A 245 -16.24 -7.83 10.58
N ARG A 246 -16.01 -7.60 11.87
CA ARG A 246 -16.99 -7.92 12.92
C ARG A 246 -18.03 -6.82 13.11
N LEU A 247 -17.62 -5.54 13.04
CA LEU A 247 -18.43 -4.40 13.47
C LEU A 247 -19.13 -3.66 12.32
N VAL A 248 -18.60 -3.73 11.10
CA VAL A 248 -19.20 -3.08 9.91
C VAL A 248 -20.45 -3.84 9.42
N PRO A 249 -20.46 -5.19 9.26
CA PRO A 249 -21.63 -5.89 8.70
C PRO A 249 -22.95 -5.72 9.47
N PRO A 250 -22.97 -5.68 10.83
CA PRO A 250 -24.21 -5.43 11.57
C PRO A 250 -24.81 -4.04 11.32
N LEU A 251 -23.99 -3.04 11.01
CA LEU A 251 -24.43 -1.70 10.64
C LEU A 251 -24.87 -1.66 9.17
N TRP A 252 -24.14 -2.39 8.32
CA TRP A 252 -24.29 -2.36 6.88
C TRP A 252 -24.21 -3.76 6.26
N PRO A 253 -25.35 -4.36 5.87
CA PRO A 253 -25.38 -5.61 5.12
C PRO A 253 -24.88 -5.38 3.68
N LEU A 254 -23.57 -5.46 3.48
CA LEU A 254 -22.89 -5.25 2.21
C LEU A 254 -22.47 -6.59 1.59
N ASP A 255 -22.41 -6.66 0.26
CA ASP A 255 -21.70 -7.75 -0.42
C ASP A 255 -20.20 -7.72 -0.11
N GLU A 256 -19.50 -8.84 -0.28
CA GLU A 256 -18.10 -9.02 0.15
C GLU A 256 -17.15 -8.00 -0.49
N ALA A 257 -17.29 -7.70 -1.78
CA ALA A 257 -16.44 -6.72 -2.46
C ALA A 257 -16.68 -5.30 -1.92
N THR A 258 -17.94 -4.93 -1.72
CA THR A 258 -18.30 -3.62 -1.15
C THR A 258 -17.86 -3.52 0.31
N LEU A 259 -17.95 -4.60 1.09
CA LEU A 259 -17.47 -4.65 2.47
C LEU A 259 -15.96 -4.38 2.54
N ARG A 260 -15.16 -5.01 1.67
CA ARG A 260 -13.71 -4.79 1.59
C ARG A 260 -13.38 -3.33 1.26
N LEU A 261 -14.04 -2.77 0.25
CA LEU A 261 -13.88 -1.37 -0.12
C LEU A 261 -14.20 -0.42 1.04
N VAL A 262 -15.33 -0.64 1.72
CA VAL A 262 -15.73 0.18 2.87
C VAL A 262 -14.73 0.05 4.02
N CYS A 263 -14.29 -1.16 4.36
CA CYS A 263 -13.29 -1.38 5.42
C CYS A 263 -11.96 -0.71 5.09
N ASP A 264 -11.45 -0.88 3.87
CA ASP A 264 -10.20 -0.24 3.42
C ASP A 264 -10.30 1.28 3.47
N HIS A 265 -11.33 1.86 2.86
CA HIS A 265 -11.43 3.31 2.74
C HIS A 265 -11.70 3.99 4.09
N LEU A 266 -12.49 3.37 4.98
CA LEU A 266 -12.66 3.87 6.34
C LEU A 266 -11.35 3.83 7.12
N ARG A 267 -10.65 2.69 7.10
CA ARG A 267 -9.32 2.54 7.73
C ARG A 267 -8.36 3.59 7.19
N SER A 268 -8.29 3.75 5.88
CA SER A 268 -7.42 4.70 5.20
C SER A 268 -7.76 6.15 5.54
N ALA A 269 -9.04 6.50 5.61
CA ALA A 269 -9.46 7.83 6.02
C ALA A 269 -9.08 8.13 7.48
N VAL A 270 -9.21 7.14 8.38
CA VAL A 270 -8.73 7.25 9.77
C VAL A 270 -7.23 7.57 9.80
N VAL A 271 -6.41 6.84 9.05
CA VAL A 271 -4.96 7.05 9.02
C VAL A 271 -4.61 8.41 8.42
N VAL A 272 -5.20 8.77 7.28
CA VAL A 272 -4.90 10.05 6.61
C VAL A 272 -5.31 11.25 7.48
N ILE A 273 -6.44 11.18 8.19
CA ILE A 273 -6.87 12.23 9.13
C ILE A 273 -5.97 12.26 10.37
N GLY A 274 -5.58 11.09 10.87
CA GLY A 274 -4.68 10.92 12.01
C GLY A 274 -3.30 11.54 11.79
N ASP A 275 -2.83 11.57 10.53
CA ASP A 275 -1.61 12.26 10.10
C ASP A 275 -1.82 13.77 9.83
N GLY A 276 -3.00 14.31 10.13
CA GLY A 276 -3.29 15.74 10.06
C GLY A 276 -3.89 16.24 8.75
N VAL A 277 -4.18 15.36 7.78
CA VAL A 277 -4.84 15.77 6.54
C VAL A 277 -6.32 16.07 6.80
N ARG A 278 -6.85 17.08 6.11
CA ARG A 278 -8.28 17.43 6.13
C ARG A 278 -8.83 17.44 4.70
N PRO A 279 -10.12 17.09 4.49
CA PRO A 279 -10.73 17.10 3.17
C PRO A 279 -10.63 18.47 2.49
N ALA A 280 -10.18 18.50 1.23
CA ALA A 280 -9.97 19.72 0.46
C ALA A 280 -10.27 19.51 -1.04
N ASN A 281 -10.23 20.58 -1.84
CA ASN A 281 -10.46 20.50 -3.29
C ASN A 281 -9.21 20.08 -4.08
N THR A 282 -8.03 20.10 -3.46
CA THR A 282 -6.75 19.84 -4.12
C THR A 282 -5.81 19.02 -3.23
N GLY A 283 -4.77 18.44 -3.84
CA GLY A 283 -3.69 17.72 -3.15
C GLY A 283 -4.19 16.56 -2.27
N ARG A 284 -3.54 16.38 -1.12
CA ARG A 284 -3.82 15.30 -0.16
C ARG A 284 -5.27 15.32 0.33
N GLY A 285 -5.81 16.51 0.56
CA GLY A 285 -7.19 16.68 1.01
C GLY A 285 -8.21 16.28 -0.05
N TYR A 286 -7.88 16.39 -1.34
CA TYR A 286 -8.73 15.88 -2.42
C TYR A 286 -8.78 14.36 -2.42
N VAL A 287 -7.64 13.69 -2.21
CA VAL A 287 -7.59 12.22 -2.10
C VAL A 287 -8.43 11.74 -0.91
N LEU A 288 -8.25 12.33 0.27
CA LEU A 288 -9.07 12.01 1.44
C LEU A 288 -10.56 12.21 1.17
N ARG A 289 -10.92 13.34 0.55
CA ARG A 289 -12.30 13.61 0.16
C ARG A 289 -12.84 12.54 -0.79
N ARG A 290 -12.07 12.15 -1.81
CA ARG A 290 -12.46 11.15 -2.80
C ARG A 290 -12.73 9.80 -2.13
N LEU A 291 -11.83 9.36 -1.24
CA LEU A 291 -11.99 8.14 -0.42
C LEU A 291 -13.29 8.16 0.39
N VAL A 292 -13.50 9.22 1.17
CA VAL A 292 -14.70 9.36 2.02
C VAL A 292 -15.97 9.42 1.19
N ARG A 293 -15.98 10.08 0.03
CA ARG A 293 -17.19 10.14 -0.80
C ARG A 293 -17.47 8.83 -1.53
N ARG A 294 -16.44 8.11 -1.96
CA ARG A 294 -16.58 6.79 -2.60
C ARG A 294 -17.18 5.77 -1.62
N LEU A 295 -16.68 5.73 -0.38
CA LEU A 295 -17.27 4.84 0.64
C LEU A 295 -18.71 5.25 1.02
N LEU A 296 -19.00 6.55 1.17
CA LEU A 296 -20.36 7.02 1.50
C LEU A 296 -21.35 6.68 0.38
N THR A 297 -20.94 6.81 -0.88
CA THR A 297 -21.76 6.42 -2.04
C THR A 297 -22.10 4.94 -2.01
N ALA A 298 -21.15 4.09 -1.61
CA ALA A 298 -21.39 2.66 -1.43
C ALA A 298 -22.34 2.37 -0.25
N LEU A 299 -22.15 3.03 0.90
CA LEU A 299 -23.00 2.85 2.09
C LEU A 299 -24.45 3.26 1.85
N TRP A 300 -24.66 4.37 1.15
CA TRP A 300 -25.99 4.96 0.90
C TRP A 300 -26.74 4.38 -0.28
N ARG A 301 -26.16 3.42 -1.01
CA ARG A 301 -26.83 2.74 -2.12
C ARG A 301 -28.16 2.13 -1.68
N ASP A 302 -28.16 1.50 -0.49
CA ASP A 302 -29.32 0.76 0.01
C ASP A 302 -30.09 1.53 1.09
N ASP A 303 -29.40 2.30 1.93
CA ASP A 303 -30.03 3.10 2.98
C ASP A 303 -29.24 4.41 3.23
N PRO A 304 -29.77 5.57 2.84
CA PRO A 304 -29.09 6.86 3.00
C PRO A 304 -29.07 7.39 4.43
N SER A 305 -29.74 6.72 5.39
CA SER A 305 -29.71 7.12 6.81
C SER A 305 -28.46 6.66 7.55
N ARG A 306 -27.71 5.73 6.94
CA ARG A 306 -26.44 5.17 7.44
C ARG A 306 -25.40 6.27 7.61
N THR A 307 -24.87 6.44 8.82
CA THR A 307 -23.83 7.45 9.07
C THR A 307 -22.52 6.86 9.57
N VAL A 308 -21.39 7.41 9.10
CA VAL A 308 -20.07 7.10 9.66
C VAL A 308 -19.94 7.51 11.14
N GLY A 309 -20.87 8.35 11.63
CA GLY A 309 -21.00 8.68 13.04
C GLY A 309 -21.38 7.50 13.94
N ASP A 310 -22.01 6.45 13.39
CA ASP A 310 -22.46 5.27 14.14
C ASP A 310 -21.35 4.23 14.37
N LEU A 311 -20.17 4.41 13.75
CA LEU A 311 -19.04 3.51 13.92
C LEU A 311 -18.61 3.43 15.38
N PRO A 312 -18.35 2.24 15.96
CA PRO A 312 -17.82 2.13 17.31
C PRO A 312 -16.44 2.78 17.47
N ASP A 313 -16.17 3.38 18.65
CA ASP A 313 -14.86 3.96 18.98
C ASP A 313 -13.71 2.95 18.85
N GLU A 314 -14.01 1.67 19.09
CA GLU A 314 -13.07 0.55 18.94
C GLU A 314 -12.37 0.56 17.57
N LEU A 315 -13.08 0.86 16.47
CA LEU A 315 -12.49 0.84 15.12
C LEU A 315 -11.46 1.95 14.92
N PHE A 316 -11.72 3.13 15.49
CA PHE A 316 -10.83 4.27 15.44
C PHE A 316 -9.59 4.03 16.32
N LEU A 317 -9.78 3.52 17.53
CA LEU A 317 -8.69 3.19 18.45
C LEU A 317 -7.81 2.09 17.87
N HIS A 318 -8.42 0.96 17.46
CA HIS A 318 -7.71 -0.18 16.85
C HIS A 318 -6.84 0.24 15.66
N THR A 319 -7.41 1.00 14.72
CA THR A 319 -6.67 1.44 13.53
C THR A 319 -5.52 2.36 13.91
N ARG A 320 -5.77 3.33 14.80
CA ARG A 320 -4.74 4.27 15.22
C ARG A 320 -3.60 3.60 15.98
N ASP A 321 -3.93 2.67 16.87
CA ASP A 321 -2.94 1.95 17.67
C ASP A 321 -2.06 1.10 16.76
N HIS A 322 -2.67 0.35 15.82
CA HIS A 322 -1.96 -0.41 14.81
C HIS A 322 -1.01 0.47 14.00
N PHE A 323 -1.50 1.60 13.48
CA PHE A 323 -0.64 2.51 12.73
C PHE A 323 0.29 3.34 13.62
N ARG A 324 0.10 3.43 14.95
CA ARG A 324 0.91 4.24 15.91
C ARG A 324 0.65 5.76 15.81
N GLN A 325 -0.61 6.18 15.80
CA GLN A 325 -1.03 7.58 15.64
C GLN A 325 -1.50 8.24 16.94
N ASP A 326 -1.04 9.47 17.20
CA ASP A 326 -1.32 10.19 18.45
C ASP A 326 -2.68 10.93 18.50
N THR A 327 -3.32 11.17 17.34
CA THR A 327 -4.54 12.01 17.21
C THR A 327 -5.82 11.38 17.78
N GLY A 328 -6.46 11.95 18.80
CA GLY A 328 -7.67 11.38 19.46
C GLY A 328 -8.82 10.93 18.52
N PRO A 329 -9.58 9.86 18.86
CA PRO A 329 -10.59 9.27 17.96
C PRO A 329 -11.74 10.23 17.66
N ASP A 330 -12.08 11.12 18.59
CA ASP A 330 -13.11 12.15 18.43
C ASP A 330 -12.81 13.11 17.29
N GLU A 331 -11.54 13.48 17.11
CA GLU A 331 -11.14 14.37 16.02
C GLU A 331 -11.33 13.69 14.66
N VAL A 332 -10.92 12.43 14.55
CA VAL A 332 -11.10 11.65 13.33
C VAL A 332 -12.59 11.51 12.98
N ARG A 333 -13.39 11.09 13.96
CA ARG A 333 -14.85 10.97 13.82
C ARG A 333 -15.48 12.30 13.40
N ARG A 334 -15.11 13.41 14.04
CA ARG A 334 -15.62 14.75 13.73
C ARG A 334 -15.35 15.11 12.27
N VAL A 335 -14.11 14.93 11.79
CA VAL A 335 -13.73 15.26 10.40
C VAL A 335 -14.51 14.41 9.39
N LEU A 336 -14.68 13.11 9.66
CA LEU A 336 -15.49 12.23 8.80
C LEU A 336 -16.96 12.68 8.75
N CYS A 337 -17.58 12.94 9.90
CA CYS A 337 -18.96 13.39 9.98
C CYS A 337 -19.17 14.77 9.32
N GLU A 338 -18.18 15.66 9.38
CA GLU A 338 -18.23 16.96 8.68
C GLU A 338 -18.21 16.80 7.16
N GLU A 339 -17.35 15.93 6.63
CA GLU A 339 -17.32 15.66 5.19
C GLU A 339 -18.59 14.93 4.72
N GLU A 340 -19.10 14.00 5.54
CA GLU A 340 -20.38 13.34 5.29
C GLU A 340 -21.53 14.34 5.13
N ARG A 341 -21.69 15.28 6.08
CA ARG A 341 -22.72 16.32 6.00
C ARG A 341 -22.55 17.21 4.76
N LYS A 342 -21.31 17.59 4.42
CA LYS A 342 -21.01 18.36 3.20
C LYS A 342 -21.40 17.59 1.95
N PHE A 343 -21.12 16.29 1.92
CA PHE A 343 -21.43 15.43 0.79
C PHE A 343 -22.93 15.20 0.66
N LEU A 344 -23.66 14.94 1.74
CA LEU A 344 -25.12 14.83 1.73
C LEU A 344 -25.77 16.09 1.15
N GLY A 345 -25.35 17.27 1.59
CA GLY A 345 -25.85 18.52 1.01
C GLY A 345 -25.52 18.68 -0.48
N LEU A 346 -24.38 18.14 -0.94
CA LEU A 346 -24.05 18.10 -2.37
C LEU A 346 -24.97 17.14 -3.14
N LEU A 347 -25.29 15.97 -2.58
CA LEU A 347 -26.24 15.02 -3.19
C LEU A 347 -27.63 15.62 -3.34
N GLU A 348 -28.15 16.27 -2.31
CA GLU A 348 -29.46 16.91 -2.33
C GLU A 348 -29.54 17.98 -3.42
N ARG A 349 -28.54 18.86 -3.50
CA ARG A 349 -28.43 19.85 -4.58
C ARG A 349 -28.28 19.18 -5.94
N GLY A 350 -27.48 18.10 -6.02
CA GLY A 350 -27.26 17.35 -7.24
C GLY A 350 -28.54 16.75 -7.81
N ARG A 351 -29.36 16.11 -6.96
CA ARG A 351 -30.68 15.59 -7.33
C ARG A 351 -31.60 16.69 -7.87
N GLN A 352 -31.61 17.86 -7.23
CA GLN A 352 -32.39 19.01 -7.70
C GLN A 352 -31.91 19.54 -9.06
N VAL A 353 -30.59 19.53 -9.30
CA VAL A 353 -30.01 19.92 -10.58
C VAL A 353 -30.37 18.90 -11.66
N LEU A 354 -30.16 17.60 -11.41
CA LEU A 354 -30.44 16.52 -12.38
C LEU A 354 -31.94 16.36 -12.69
N ALA A 355 -32.84 16.81 -11.82
CA ALA A 355 -34.28 16.82 -12.09
C ALA A 355 -34.70 17.81 -13.20
N ARG A 356 -33.82 18.75 -13.58
CA ARG A 356 -34.08 19.74 -14.64
C ARG A 356 -34.25 19.07 -16.01
N PRO A 357 -35.12 19.58 -16.90
CA PRO A 357 -35.40 18.95 -18.18
C PRO A 357 -34.17 18.63 -19.04
N ARG A 358 -33.14 19.49 -18.98
CA ARG A 358 -31.85 19.31 -19.68
C ARG A 358 -31.18 17.96 -19.38
N PHE A 359 -31.27 17.45 -18.15
CA PHE A 359 -30.49 16.29 -17.70
C PHE A 359 -31.30 14.99 -17.60
N ARG A 360 -32.56 15.00 -18.09
CA ARG A 360 -33.43 13.81 -18.06
C ARG A 360 -33.06 12.78 -19.14
N GLY A 361 -32.50 13.24 -20.27
CA GLY A 361 -32.03 12.39 -21.38
C GLY A 361 -30.60 11.87 -21.18
N PRO A 362 -30.03 11.12 -22.14
CA PRO A 362 -28.60 10.80 -22.14
C PRO A 362 -27.75 12.06 -21.95
N LEU A 363 -26.73 11.98 -21.11
CA LEU A 363 -25.80 13.10 -20.89
C LEU A 363 -24.61 12.94 -21.82
N ASP A 364 -24.19 14.02 -22.44
CA ASP A 364 -22.95 14.10 -23.19
C ASP A 364 -21.80 14.64 -22.32
N GLU A 365 -20.59 14.71 -22.90
CA GLU A 365 -19.42 15.24 -22.19
C GLU A 365 -19.56 16.72 -21.79
N GLU A 366 -20.36 17.51 -22.51
CA GLU A 366 -20.58 18.91 -22.18
C GLU A 366 -21.45 19.02 -20.92
N ASP A 367 -22.48 18.19 -20.80
CA ASP A 367 -23.30 18.09 -19.59
C ASP A 367 -22.49 17.61 -18.39
N PHE A 368 -21.62 16.59 -18.55
CA PHE A 368 -20.74 16.14 -17.47
C PHE A 368 -19.75 17.24 -17.05
N HIS A 369 -19.14 17.95 -17.99
CA HIS A 369 -18.30 19.11 -17.67
C HIS A 369 -19.09 20.21 -16.96
N TYR A 370 -20.29 20.55 -17.43
CA TYR A 370 -21.13 21.55 -16.79
C TYR A 370 -21.50 21.17 -15.36
N LEU A 371 -21.93 19.92 -15.13
CA LEU A 371 -22.30 19.40 -13.82
C LEU A 371 -21.09 19.37 -12.87
N HIS A 372 -19.91 19.05 -13.39
CA HIS A 372 -18.66 19.11 -12.64
C HIS A 372 -18.26 20.55 -12.29
N ASP A 373 -18.12 21.42 -13.27
CA ASP A 373 -17.54 22.77 -13.08
C ASP A 373 -18.49 23.72 -12.38
N THR A 374 -19.80 23.61 -12.65
CA THR A 374 -20.80 24.53 -12.09
C THR A 374 -21.36 24.03 -10.76
N HIS A 375 -21.58 22.72 -10.64
CA HIS A 375 -22.27 22.13 -9.49
C HIS A 375 -21.38 21.25 -8.62
N GLY A 376 -20.12 21.02 -9.03
CA GLY A 376 -19.18 20.18 -8.28
C GLY A 376 -19.58 18.71 -8.25
N LEU A 377 -20.36 18.24 -9.23
CA LEU A 377 -20.87 16.86 -9.31
C LEU A 377 -19.97 16.02 -10.23
N PRO A 378 -19.15 15.10 -9.68
CA PRO A 378 -18.31 14.21 -10.49
C PRO A 378 -19.17 13.28 -11.35
N ARG A 379 -18.64 12.83 -12.49
CA ARG A 379 -19.33 11.89 -13.40
C ARG A 379 -19.86 10.65 -12.68
N GLU A 380 -19.03 9.99 -11.88
CA GLU A 380 -19.42 8.79 -11.13
C GLU A 380 -20.64 9.04 -10.24
N LEU A 381 -20.66 10.19 -9.55
CA LEU A 381 -21.76 10.59 -8.71
C LEU A 381 -23.03 10.84 -9.52
N VAL A 382 -22.91 11.54 -10.65
CA VAL A 382 -24.03 11.78 -11.57
C VAL A 382 -24.62 10.45 -12.05
N MET A 383 -23.77 9.51 -12.45
CA MET A 383 -24.21 8.18 -12.91
C MET A 383 -24.92 7.41 -11.78
N ASN A 384 -24.40 7.45 -10.56
CA ASN A 384 -25.03 6.82 -9.40
C ASN A 384 -26.41 7.44 -9.08
N LEU A 385 -26.50 8.77 -9.05
CA LEU A 385 -27.76 9.49 -8.78
C LEU A 385 -28.84 9.28 -9.84
N ARG A 386 -28.47 8.84 -11.05
CA ARG A 386 -29.41 8.56 -12.15
C ARG A 386 -29.83 7.09 -12.25
N GLN A 387 -29.11 6.19 -11.59
CA GLN A 387 -29.48 4.77 -11.49
C GLN A 387 -30.54 4.53 -10.41
N GLN A 388 -30.71 5.48 -9.48
CA GLN A 388 -31.81 5.59 -8.53
C GLN A 388 -33.00 6.31 -9.18
#